data_AF-A0A5M3ZCP4-F1
#
_entry.id   AF-A0A5M3ZCP4-F1
#
_cell.length_a   1.000
_cell.length_b   1.000
_cell.length_c   1.000
_cell.angle_alpha   90.00
_cell.angle_beta   90.00
_cell.angle_gamma   90.00
#
_symmetry.space_group_name_H-M   'P 1'
#
loop_
_entity.id
_entity.type
_entity.pdbx_description
1 polymer ?
#
loop_
_entity_poly.entity_id
_entity_poly.type
_entity_poly.pdbx_seq_one_letter_code
_entity_poly.pdbx_strand_id
1 'polypeptide(L)'
;MHYLHSASLIAPLLAATKVAAHGHVTNVVVNGVYYQGFDIGSFPYMADPPKVAAWTTPNTGNGFISPEQYGSADIICHENATNAQAHIPIKAGDRINLQWTAWPESHHGPVIDYLARCDGSCSTVDKTSLEFFKIDGVGLVDDSDVPGVWGDDQLIKNNNSWMVEIPKSIAPGNYVLRHELIALHSAQTEGGAQNYPQCFNLQVTGSGTDQPSGVVGTKLYSESDPGIVVNIYSSISSYTVPGPTMYSGAASITQTSSAVTSTGTAVTGTGGASQAAVAVPTSEVTTLPVQVPTTLMTSATTPVSSSAIPSSLSIVPSTSPTPSPSAGAYGTQKLYGQCGGEGWVGPTNCGQGATCRAYNRYYHQCVSATN
;
A
#
# COMPACT_ATOMS: atom_id res chain seq x y z
N MET A 1 10.68 40.48 -64.45
CA MET A 1 10.05 40.35 -63.12
C MET A 1 9.21 39.08 -63.12
N HIS A 2 9.75 37.96 -62.63
CA HIS A 2 8.97 36.76 -62.35
C HIS A 2 9.25 36.39 -60.89
N TYR A 3 8.23 36.59 -60.06
CA TYR A 3 8.27 36.36 -58.62
C TYR A 3 8.10 34.86 -58.33
N LEU A 4 9.13 34.27 -57.72
CA LEU A 4 9.05 32.97 -57.06
C LEU A 4 8.12 33.09 -55.84
N HIS A 5 7.01 32.35 -55.83
CA HIS A 5 6.20 32.15 -54.63
C HIS A 5 6.73 30.92 -53.88
N SER A 6 7.47 31.16 -52.79
CA SER A 6 7.84 30.13 -51.82
C SER A 6 6.62 29.78 -50.98
N ALA A 7 6.05 28.59 -51.18
CA ALA A 7 5.05 28.03 -50.29
C ALA A 7 5.74 27.43 -49.05
N SER A 8 5.74 28.17 -47.93
CA SER A 8 6.10 27.62 -46.63
C SER A 8 4.97 26.73 -46.12
N LEU A 9 5.15 25.42 -46.19
CA LEU A 9 4.36 24.43 -45.46
C LEU A 9 4.64 24.58 -43.96
N ILE A 10 3.70 25.19 -43.24
CA ILE A 10 3.68 25.17 -41.77
C ILE A 10 3.07 23.82 -41.37
N ALA A 11 3.91 22.87 -40.96
CA ALA A 11 3.47 21.63 -40.36
C ALA A 11 3.08 21.89 -38.89
N PRO A 12 1.83 21.66 -38.46
CA PRO A 12 1.49 21.74 -37.05
C PRO A 12 2.14 20.56 -36.34
N LEU A 13 3.07 20.85 -35.43
CA LEU A 13 3.65 19.88 -34.52
C LEU A 13 2.54 19.52 -33.50
N LEU A 14 1.81 18.42 -33.73
CA LEU A 14 0.97 17.84 -32.69
C LEU A 14 1.89 17.31 -31.60
N ALA A 15 2.13 18.12 -30.56
CA ALA A 15 2.61 17.61 -29.30
C ALA A 15 1.50 16.76 -28.69
N ALA A 16 1.59 15.45 -28.86
CA ALA A 16 0.77 14.50 -28.11
C ALA A 16 1.14 14.66 -26.63
N THR A 17 0.36 15.46 -25.89
CA THR A 17 0.35 15.41 -24.44
C THR A 17 -0.16 14.02 -24.07
N LYS A 18 0.74 13.08 -23.79
CA LYS A 18 0.36 11.86 -23.07
C LYS A 18 -0.06 12.30 -21.68
N VAL A 19 -1.35 12.59 -21.50
CA VAL A 19 -1.94 12.65 -20.17
C VAL A 19 -2.06 11.20 -19.74
N ALA A 20 -0.96 10.64 -19.21
CA ALA A 20 -1.04 9.39 -18.47
C ALA A 20 -1.62 9.75 -17.10
N ALA A 21 -2.90 9.51 -16.89
CA ALA A 21 -3.52 9.81 -15.61
C ALA A 21 -4.52 8.72 -15.24
N HIS A 22 -4.07 7.67 -14.55
CA HIS A 22 -4.83 6.93 -13.52
C HIS A 22 -3.85 6.36 -12.47
N GLY A 23 -4.30 6.13 -11.25
CA GLY A 23 -3.42 6.02 -10.08
C GLY A 23 -2.78 4.64 -9.82
N HIS A 24 -1.84 4.61 -8.88
CA HIS A 24 -1.28 3.40 -8.29
C HIS A 24 -0.97 3.62 -6.80
N VAL A 25 -0.73 2.53 -6.08
CA VAL A 25 -0.29 2.60 -4.68
C VAL A 25 1.20 2.91 -4.63
N THR A 26 1.54 4.06 -4.05
CA THR A 26 2.92 4.55 -3.89
C THR A 26 3.63 3.92 -2.70
N ASN A 27 2.88 3.63 -1.64
CA ASN A 27 3.38 3.01 -0.42
C ASN A 27 2.25 2.43 0.42
N VAL A 28 2.64 1.66 1.43
CA VAL A 28 1.73 1.22 2.49
C VAL A 28 2.27 1.61 3.85
N VAL A 29 1.38 1.83 4.82
CA VAL A 29 1.72 2.17 6.19
C VAL A 29 1.09 1.16 7.14
N VAL A 30 1.92 0.42 7.87
CA VAL A 30 1.48 -0.56 8.87
C VAL A 30 1.89 -0.05 10.24
N ASN A 31 0.93 0.21 11.12
CA ASN A 31 1.20 0.71 12.48
C ASN A 31 2.14 1.94 12.52
N GLY A 32 1.97 2.87 11.58
CA GLY A 32 2.79 4.08 11.45
C GLY A 32 4.15 3.89 10.76
N VAL A 33 4.50 2.66 10.35
CA VAL A 33 5.72 2.34 9.60
C VAL A 33 5.45 2.37 8.10
N TYR A 34 6.15 3.23 7.38
CA TYR A 34 6.10 3.32 5.92
C TYR A 34 6.87 2.16 5.28
N TYR A 35 6.28 1.54 4.26
CA TYR A 35 6.93 0.59 3.35
C TYR A 35 6.74 1.06 1.92
N GLN A 36 7.84 1.16 1.17
CA GLN A 36 7.83 1.60 -0.23
C GLN A 36 7.00 0.64 -1.09
N GLY A 37 6.16 1.20 -1.97
CA GLY A 37 5.45 0.47 -3.01
C GLY A 37 6.34 0.20 -4.24
N PHE A 38 5.71 -0.19 -5.34
CA PHE A 38 6.40 -0.34 -6.62
C PHE A 38 6.42 1.01 -7.34
N ASP A 39 7.60 1.62 -7.50
CA ASP A 39 7.73 2.87 -8.22
C ASP A 39 7.78 2.62 -9.73
N ILE A 40 6.62 2.73 -10.38
CA ILE A 40 6.47 2.51 -11.83
C ILE A 40 7.29 3.49 -12.68
N GLY A 41 7.64 4.67 -12.14
CA GLY A 41 8.38 5.71 -12.86
C GLY A 41 9.88 5.52 -12.79
N SER A 42 10.36 4.69 -11.87
CA SER A 42 11.78 4.44 -11.64
C SER A 42 12.17 2.97 -11.81
N PHE A 43 11.48 2.04 -11.16
CA PHE A 43 11.94 0.65 -11.02
C PHE A 43 12.08 -0.10 -12.34
N PRO A 44 11.17 0.04 -13.33
CA PRO A 44 11.34 -0.58 -14.66
C PRO A 44 12.59 -0.14 -15.42
N TYR A 45 13.20 1.00 -15.03
CA TYR A 45 14.35 1.60 -15.70
C TYR A 45 15.66 1.39 -14.93
N MET A 46 15.63 0.65 -13.81
CA MET A 46 16.79 0.33 -12.99
C MET A 46 17.34 -1.06 -13.34
N ALA A 47 18.67 -1.19 -13.36
CA ALA A 47 19.32 -2.49 -13.55
C ALA A 47 19.10 -3.42 -12.33
N ASP A 48 19.08 -2.87 -11.12
CA ASP A 48 18.75 -3.58 -9.89
C ASP A 48 17.82 -2.72 -9.02
N PRO A 49 16.49 -2.82 -9.23
CA PRO A 49 15.52 -2.06 -8.45
C PRO A 49 15.44 -2.59 -7.00
N PRO A 50 15.06 -1.72 -6.03
CA PRO A 50 14.80 -2.11 -4.65
C PRO A 50 13.82 -3.28 -4.55
N LYS A 51 14.08 -4.22 -3.62
CA LYS A 51 13.16 -5.32 -3.34
C LYS A 51 12.10 -4.82 -2.35
N VAL A 52 10.90 -4.57 -2.88
CA VAL A 52 9.74 -4.11 -2.11
C VAL A 52 8.73 -5.24 -1.93
N ALA A 53 7.73 -5.03 -1.08
CA ALA A 53 6.63 -5.98 -0.87
C ALA A 53 5.52 -5.85 -1.91
N ALA A 54 5.46 -4.73 -2.63
CA ALA A 54 4.57 -4.54 -3.77
C ALA A 54 5.03 -5.38 -4.96
N TRP A 55 4.07 -5.99 -5.66
CA TRP A 55 4.33 -6.74 -6.88
C TRP A 55 4.83 -5.82 -7.98
N THR A 56 5.70 -6.34 -8.84
CA THR A 56 6.23 -5.57 -9.98
C THR A 56 5.18 -5.56 -11.08
N THR A 57 4.79 -4.37 -11.53
CA THR A 57 3.83 -4.16 -12.62
C THR A 57 4.48 -3.27 -13.67
N PRO A 58 5.10 -3.83 -14.73
CA PRO A 58 5.87 -3.05 -15.70
C PRO A 58 5.00 -2.15 -16.60
N ASN A 59 3.68 -2.10 -16.39
CA ASN A 59 2.80 -1.12 -17.02
C ASN A 59 3.09 0.30 -16.51
N THR A 60 4.00 0.97 -17.20
CA THR A 60 4.38 2.38 -16.96
C THR A 60 3.30 3.39 -17.38
N GLY A 61 2.22 2.90 -18.02
CA GLY A 61 1.10 3.71 -18.48
C GLY A 61 0.10 4.05 -17.37
N ASN A 62 0.23 3.47 -16.18
CA ASN A 62 -0.71 3.72 -15.08
C ASN A 62 -2.14 3.29 -15.47
N GLY A 63 -2.27 2.21 -16.24
CA GLY A 63 -3.53 1.77 -16.85
C GLY A 63 -4.41 0.92 -15.94
N PHE A 64 -5.47 0.36 -16.53
CA PHE A 64 -6.43 -0.54 -15.88
C PHE A 64 -6.51 -1.87 -16.61
N ILE A 65 -7.13 -2.85 -15.96
CA ILE A 65 -7.58 -4.09 -16.60
C ILE A 65 -9.05 -3.93 -16.98
N SER A 66 -9.39 -4.15 -18.25
CA SER A 66 -10.79 -4.08 -18.73
C SER A 66 -11.53 -5.41 -18.48
N PRO A 67 -12.88 -5.42 -18.51
CA PRO A 67 -13.67 -6.64 -18.31
C PRO A 67 -13.32 -7.79 -19.27
N GLU A 68 -12.97 -7.49 -20.53
CA GLU A 68 -12.55 -8.49 -21.52
C GLU A 68 -11.30 -9.29 -21.10
N GLN A 69 -10.53 -8.76 -20.14
CA GLN A 69 -9.32 -9.36 -19.60
C GLN A 69 -9.56 -10.09 -18.26
N TYR A 70 -10.79 -10.19 -17.75
CA TYR A 70 -11.07 -10.88 -16.48
C TYR A 70 -10.72 -12.37 -16.50
N GLY A 71 -10.75 -13.01 -17.67
CA GLY A 71 -10.27 -14.38 -17.83
C GLY A 71 -8.74 -14.53 -17.88
N SER A 72 -7.99 -13.42 -17.91
CA SER A 72 -6.53 -13.40 -18.09
C SER A 72 -5.78 -13.33 -16.76
N ALA A 73 -4.49 -13.68 -16.76
CA ALA A 73 -3.65 -13.58 -15.56
C ALA A 73 -3.34 -12.13 -15.12
N ASP A 74 -3.74 -11.12 -15.91
CA ASP A 74 -3.51 -9.70 -15.60
C ASP A 74 -4.48 -9.18 -14.54
N ILE A 75 -5.72 -9.69 -14.46
CA ILE A 75 -6.68 -9.28 -13.42
C ILE A 75 -6.23 -9.63 -12.00
N ILE A 76 -5.28 -10.56 -11.88
CA ILE A 76 -4.80 -11.09 -10.60
C ILE A 76 -4.06 -10.01 -9.82
N CYS A 77 -3.01 -9.43 -10.41
CA CYS A 77 -2.12 -8.46 -9.76
C CYS A 77 -1.68 -7.32 -10.70
N HIS A 78 -2.46 -7.04 -11.75
CA HIS A 78 -2.18 -6.12 -12.86
C HIS A 78 -1.33 -6.73 -14.00
N GLU A 79 -1.22 -5.97 -15.08
CA GLU A 79 -0.59 -6.35 -16.35
C GLU A 79 0.84 -6.83 -16.14
N ASN A 80 1.12 -8.04 -16.65
CA ASN A 80 2.46 -8.63 -16.60
C ASN A 80 3.05 -8.68 -15.18
N ALA A 81 2.19 -8.70 -14.15
CA ALA A 81 2.65 -8.62 -12.78
C ALA A 81 3.50 -9.84 -12.42
N THR A 82 4.61 -9.59 -11.73
CA THR A 82 5.52 -10.61 -11.19
C THR A 82 5.68 -10.45 -9.68
N ASN A 83 5.98 -11.58 -9.02
CA ASN A 83 6.02 -11.66 -7.56
C ASN A 83 6.96 -10.64 -6.94
N ALA A 84 6.49 -9.97 -5.89
CA ALA A 84 7.35 -9.17 -5.03
C ALA A 84 8.44 -10.05 -4.38
N GLN A 85 9.65 -9.50 -4.27
CA GLN A 85 10.83 -10.22 -3.74
C GLN A 85 11.09 -9.96 -2.24
N ALA A 86 10.19 -9.21 -1.60
CA ALA A 86 10.17 -8.98 -0.16
C ALA A 86 8.74 -9.09 0.37
N HIS A 87 8.56 -9.02 1.69
CA HIS A 87 7.26 -9.05 2.37
C HIS A 87 7.24 -8.11 3.58
N ILE A 88 6.03 -7.74 4.02
CA ILE A 88 5.81 -6.95 5.23
C ILE A 88 5.38 -7.88 6.38
N PRO A 89 6.14 -7.96 7.47
CA PRO A 89 5.68 -8.63 8.70
C PRO A 89 4.50 -7.85 9.30
N ILE A 90 3.40 -8.55 9.57
CA ILE A 90 2.18 -7.95 10.10
C ILE A 90 1.50 -8.93 11.07
N LYS A 91 0.81 -8.43 12.09
CA LYS A 91 -0.01 -9.29 12.97
C LYS A 91 -1.43 -9.35 12.46
N ALA A 92 -2.09 -10.49 12.61
CA ALA A 92 -3.53 -10.60 12.47
C ALA A 92 -4.19 -9.58 13.44
N GLY A 93 -5.10 -8.76 12.92
CA GLY A 93 -5.71 -7.61 13.61
C GLY A 93 -4.99 -6.27 13.44
N ASP A 94 -3.78 -6.24 12.88
CA ASP A 94 -3.16 -4.98 12.49
C ASP A 94 -3.90 -4.36 11.31
N ARG A 95 -3.70 -3.05 11.14
CA ARG A 95 -4.23 -2.30 10.00
C ARG A 95 -3.12 -1.86 9.06
N ILE A 96 -3.42 -1.92 7.78
CA ILE A 96 -2.57 -1.46 6.69
C ILE A 96 -3.29 -0.32 5.96
N ASN A 97 -2.62 0.82 5.84
CA ASN A 97 -3.10 1.96 5.06
C ASN A 97 -2.37 1.97 3.71
N LEU A 98 -3.10 1.86 2.60
CA LEU A 98 -2.57 1.90 1.24
C LEU A 98 -2.70 3.31 0.68
N GLN A 99 -1.58 3.92 0.30
CA GLN A 99 -1.53 5.32 -0.14
C GLN A 99 -1.34 5.41 -1.64
N TRP A 100 -2.36 5.95 -2.30
CA TRP A 100 -2.40 6.13 -3.73
C TRP A 100 -1.77 7.45 -4.15
N THR A 101 -1.34 7.52 -5.40
CA THR A 101 -1.29 8.80 -6.11
C THR A 101 -2.68 9.46 -6.11
N ALA A 102 -2.77 10.74 -6.48
CA ALA A 102 -4.07 11.41 -6.60
C ALA A 102 -5.05 10.59 -7.47
N TRP A 103 -6.23 10.31 -6.94
CA TRP A 103 -7.30 9.61 -7.63
C TRP A 103 -8.28 10.63 -8.25
N PRO A 104 -8.73 10.45 -9.51
CA PRO A 104 -9.66 11.40 -10.12
C PRO A 104 -11.04 11.32 -9.47
N GLU A 105 -11.63 12.47 -9.12
CA GLU A 105 -12.99 12.53 -8.56
C GLU A 105 -14.05 11.92 -9.48
N SER A 106 -13.83 11.90 -10.79
CA SER A 106 -14.78 11.30 -11.72
C SER A 106 -14.81 9.78 -11.69
N HIS A 107 -13.84 9.11 -11.05
CA HIS A 107 -13.63 7.66 -11.13
C HIS A 107 -14.38 6.85 -10.08
N HIS A 108 -15.55 7.35 -9.70
CA HIS A 108 -16.46 6.73 -8.72
C HIS A 108 -16.55 5.21 -8.87
N GLY A 109 -16.42 4.51 -7.75
CA GLY A 109 -16.63 3.07 -7.69
C GLY A 109 -16.13 2.40 -6.41
N PRO A 110 -16.23 1.06 -6.33
CA PRO A 110 -15.87 0.35 -5.13
C PRO A 110 -14.37 0.30 -4.88
N VAL A 111 -14.03 0.16 -3.60
CA VAL A 111 -12.70 -0.26 -3.12
C VAL A 111 -12.84 -1.63 -2.47
N ILE A 112 -12.01 -2.58 -2.88
CA ILE A 112 -12.14 -4.00 -2.51
C ILE A 112 -10.78 -4.58 -2.15
N ASP A 113 -10.75 -5.38 -1.09
CA ASP A 113 -9.54 -6.01 -0.57
C ASP A 113 -9.71 -7.51 -0.40
N TYR A 114 -8.69 -8.24 -0.81
CA TYR A 114 -8.63 -9.69 -0.73
C TYR A 114 -7.32 -10.17 -0.12
N LEU A 115 -7.35 -11.34 0.51
CA LEU A 115 -6.16 -12.11 0.82
C LEU A 115 -6.18 -13.43 0.07
N ALA A 116 -5.02 -13.89 -0.39
CA ALA A 116 -4.79 -15.25 -0.88
C ALA A 116 -3.58 -15.84 -0.18
N ARG A 117 -3.69 -17.07 0.31
CA ARG A 117 -2.58 -17.77 0.98
C ARG A 117 -1.59 -18.26 -0.09
N CYS A 118 -0.29 -18.13 0.17
CA CYS A 118 0.76 -18.49 -0.79
C CYS A 118 1.25 -19.96 -0.67
N ASP A 119 0.81 -20.69 0.37
CA ASP A 119 1.27 -22.05 0.71
C ASP A 119 2.78 -22.27 0.52
N GLY A 120 3.55 -21.39 1.15
CA GLY A 120 4.98 -21.27 0.95
C GLY A 120 5.38 -19.81 0.85
N SER A 121 6.38 -19.49 0.03
CA SER A 121 6.80 -18.11 -0.20
C SER A 121 5.92 -17.42 -1.24
N CYS A 122 5.42 -16.23 -0.94
CA CYS A 122 4.77 -15.38 -1.94
C CYS A 122 5.76 -14.84 -3.00
N SER A 123 7.08 -14.94 -2.77
CA SER A 123 8.09 -14.52 -3.77
C SER A 123 8.23 -15.49 -4.95
N THR A 124 7.65 -16.69 -4.84
CA THR A 124 7.72 -17.75 -5.85
C THR A 124 6.37 -18.39 -6.15
N VAL A 125 5.28 -17.90 -5.55
CA VAL A 125 3.95 -18.47 -5.75
C VAL A 125 3.49 -18.26 -7.20
N ASP A 126 2.89 -19.28 -7.80
CA ASP A 126 2.21 -19.10 -9.09
C ASP A 126 0.95 -18.25 -8.86
N LYS A 127 0.93 -17.04 -9.41
CA LYS A 127 -0.19 -16.13 -9.21
C LYS A 127 -1.52 -16.71 -9.72
N THR A 128 -1.48 -17.62 -10.70
CA THR A 128 -2.68 -18.25 -11.27
C THR A 128 -3.33 -19.27 -10.35
N SER A 129 -2.60 -19.75 -9.33
CA SER A 129 -3.14 -20.66 -8.31
C SER A 129 -3.60 -19.96 -7.04
N LEU A 130 -3.46 -18.63 -6.94
CA LEU A 130 -3.90 -17.87 -5.77
C LEU A 130 -5.43 -17.86 -5.67
N GLU A 131 -5.95 -18.35 -4.54
CA GLU A 131 -7.37 -18.32 -4.21
C GLU A 131 -7.66 -17.17 -3.23
N PHE A 132 -8.36 -16.15 -3.72
CA PHE A 132 -8.63 -14.90 -3.02
C PHE A 132 -9.95 -14.96 -2.24
N PHE A 133 -9.91 -14.67 -0.95
CA PHE A 133 -11.09 -14.42 -0.12
C PHE A 133 -11.18 -12.93 0.21
N LYS A 134 -12.39 -12.36 0.10
CA LYS A 134 -12.64 -10.94 0.29
C LYS A 134 -12.64 -10.57 1.79
N ILE A 135 -11.91 -9.52 2.15
CA ILE A 135 -11.77 -9.02 3.53
C ILE A 135 -12.25 -7.59 3.73
N ASP A 136 -12.46 -6.83 2.65
CA ASP A 136 -13.19 -5.57 2.66
C ASP A 136 -13.83 -5.34 1.27
N GLY A 137 -14.85 -4.51 1.20
CA GLY A 137 -15.57 -4.22 -0.03
C GLY A 137 -16.61 -3.12 0.17
N VAL A 138 -16.21 -1.87 -0.01
CA VAL A 138 -17.10 -0.71 0.09
C VAL A 138 -17.46 -0.25 -1.32
N GLY A 139 -18.76 -0.29 -1.65
CA GLY A 139 -19.31 0.20 -2.91
C GLY A 139 -19.95 1.57 -2.76
N LEU A 140 -21.20 1.70 -3.23
CA LEU A 140 -22.02 2.90 -3.04
C LEU A 140 -22.36 3.12 -1.55
N VAL A 141 -22.03 4.30 -1.04
CA VAL A 141 -22.21 4.72 0.36
C VAL A 141 -23.45 5.60 0.50
N ASP A 142 -23.67 6.51 -0.43
CA ASP A 142 -24.79 7.46 -0.44
C ASP A 142 -25.21 7.74 -1.89
N ASP A 143 -26.51 7.65 -2.19
CA ASP A 143 -27.09 7.90 -3.52
C ASP A 143 -28.03 9.11 -3.52
N SER A 144 -27.99 9.95 -2.48
CA SER A 144 -28.87 11.13 -2.35
C SER A 144 -28.61 12.17 -3.45
N ASP A 145 -27.36 12.27 -3.91
CA ASP A 145 -26.93 13.12 -5.02
C ASP A 145 -26.12 12.29 -6.02
N VAL A 146 -26.71 11.96 -7.17
CA VAL A 146 -26.09 11.20 -8.27
C VAL A 146 -24.84 11.94 -8.81
N PRO A 147 -23.69 11.27 -9.03
CA PRO A 147 -23.50 9.81 -9.11
C PRO A 147 -23.34 9.08 -7.76
N GLY A 148 -23.47 9.77 -6.64
CA GLY A 148 -23.37 9.22 -5.30
C GLY A 148 -21.98 9.42 -4.68
N VAL A 149 -21.85 9.00 -3.42
CA VAL A 149 -20.59 8.85 -2.69
C VAL A 149 -20.23 7.37 -2.68
N TRP A 150 -19.01 7.05 -3.07
CA TRP A 150 -18.51 5.69 -3.25
C TRP A 150 -17.33 5.40 -2.31
N GLY A 151 -16.80 4.17 -2.39
CA GLY A 151 -15.60 3.77 -1.67
C GLY A 151 -14.40 4.65 -2.02
N ASP A 152 -14.20 4.94 -3.31
CA ASP A 152 -13.08 5.79 -3.74
C ASP A 152 -13.24 7.26 -3.33
N ASP A 153 -14.46 7.77 -3.16
CA ASP A 153 -14.69 9.11 -2.58
C ASP A 153 -14.22 9.16 -1.11
N GLN A 154 -14.43 8.09 -0.35
CA GLN A 154 -13.86 7.98 1.00
C GLN A 154 -12.32 7.89 0.96
N LEU A 155 -11.75 7.21 -0.04
CA LEU A 155 -10.29 7.17 -0.26
C LEU A 155 -9.72 8.56 -0.54
N ILE A 156 -10.34 9.32 -1.45
CA ILE A 156 -9.94 10.69 -1.80
C ILE A 156 -9.99 11.57 -0.54
N LYS A 157 -11.11 11.53 0.20
CA LYS A 157 -11.30 12.29 1.44
C LYS A 157 -10.29 11.95 2.51
N ASN A 158 -9.82 10.70 2.55
CA ASN A 158 -8.77 10.23 3.45
C ASN A 158 -7.37 10.38 2.84
N ASN A 159 -7.16 11.47 2.10
CA ASN A 159 -5.86 11.87 1.58
C ASN A 159 -5.29 10.90 0.53
N ASN A 160 -6.17 10.39 -0.34
CA ASN A 160 -5.90 9.31 -1.30
C ASN A 160 -5.37 8.05 -0.61
N SER A 161 -6.00 7.63 0.48
CA SER A 161 -5.60 6.42 1.19
C SER A 161 -6.75 5.56 1.66
N TRP A 162 -6.52 4.25 1.71
CA TRP A 162 -7.48 3.26 2.15
C TRP A 162 -6.94 2.46 3.33
N MET A 163 -7.73 2.30 4.39
CA MET A 163 -7.37 1.49 5.55
C MET A 163 -8.04 0.13 5.46
N VAL A 164 -7.27 -0.94 5.68
CA VAL A 164 -7.73 -2.33 5.72
C VAL A 164 -7.29 -2.98 7.03
N GLU A 165 -8.17 -3.75 7.68
CA GLU A 165 -7.82 -4.56 8.85
C GLU A 165 -7.54 -6.01 8.42
N ILE A 166 -6.38 -6.55 8.79
CA ILE A 166 -6.09 -7.97 8.59
C ILE A 166 -6.96 -8.76 9.58
N PRO A 167 -7.81 -9.71 9.14
CA PRO A 167 -8.73 -10.38 10.05
C PRO A 167 -7.98 -11.09 11.20
N LYS A 168 -8.46 -10.95 12.43
CA LYS A 168 -7.78 -11.48 13.63
C LYS A 168 -7.76 -13.01 13.69
N SER A 169 -8.75 -13.65 13.06
CA SER A 169 -9.01 -15.09 13.14
C SER A 169 -8.26 -15.91 12.09
N ILE A 170 -7.66 -15.30 11.06
CA ILE A 170 -6.95 -16.08 10.02
C ILE A 170 -5.69 -16.75 10.58
N ALA A 171 -5.40 -17.93 10.05
CA ALA A 171 -4.17 -18.63 10.36
C ALA A 171 -2.93 -17.79 10.01
N PRO A 172 -1.85 -17.84 10.82
CA PRO A 172 -0.58 -17.25 10.42
C PRO A 172 -0.04 -17.89 9.14
N GLY A 173 0.75 -17.14 8.38
CA GLY A 173 1.30 -17.57 7.11
C GLY A 173 1.65 -16.43 6.17
N ASN A 174 2.07 -16.78 4.96
CA ASN A 174 2.35 -15.81 3.91
C ASN A 174 1.11 -15.63 3.04
N TYR A 175 0.75 -14.37 2.80
CA TYR A 175 -0.43 -13.98 2.05
C TYR A 175 -0.08 -12.94 1.00
N VAL A 176 -0.75 -13.00 -0.15
CA VAL A 176 -0.87 -11.86 -1.06
C VAL A 176 -2.10 -11.07 -0.62
N LEU A 177 -1.89 -9.80 -0.24
CA LEU A 177 -2.96 -8.80 -0.19
C LEU A 177 -3.16 -8.27 -1.61
N ARG A 178 -4.37 -8.38 -2.13
CA ARG A 178 -4.80 -7.77 -3.40
C ARG A 178 -5.80 -6.67 -3.07
N HIS A 179 -5.38 -5.43 -3.24
CA HIS A 179 -6.18 -4.22 -3.08
C HIS A 179 -6.59 -3.69 -4.46
N GLU A 180 -7.83 -3.25 -4.63
CA GLU A 180 -8.33 -2.84 -5.94
C GLU A 180 -9.37 -1.72 -5.85
N LEU A 181 -9.23 -0.76 -6.76
CA LEU A 181 -10.31 0.17 -7.14
C LEU A 181 -10.93 -0.32 -8.45
N ILE A 182 -12.24 -0.17 -8.59
CA ILE A 182 -12.93 -0.37 -9.86
C ILE A 182 -13.62 0.94 -10.23
N ALA A 183 -13.14 1.65 -11.24
CA ALA A 183 -13.77 2.89 -11.70
C ALA A 183 -14.97 2.58 -12.61
N LEU A 184 -16.12 3.20 -12.32
CA LEU A 184 -17.41 2.90 -12.98
C LEU A 184 -17.91 4.04 -13.87
N HIS A 185 -17.12 5.10 -14.05
CA HIS A 185 -17.51 6.30 -14.80
C HIS A 185 -17.88 6.05 -16.27
N SER A 186 -17.47 4.91 -16.84
CA SER A 186 -17.84 4.47 -18.20
C SER A 186 -18.60 3.13 -18.20
N ALA A 187 -18.98 2.60 -17.02
CA ALA A 187 -19.52 1.25 -16.85
C ALA A 187 -20.99 1.08 -17.27
N GLN A 188 -21.64 2.12 -17.80
CA GLN A 188 -23.02 2.03 -18.31
C GLN A 188 -23.17 1.09 -19.52
N THR A 189 -22.05 0.68 -20.12
CA THR A 189 -21.97 -0.27 -21.23
C THR A 189 -20.98 -1.37 -20.91
N GLU A 190 -21.19 -2.56 -21.48
CA GLU A 190 -20.25 -3.69 -21.41
C GLU A 190 -18.82 -3.25 -21.75
N GLY A 191 -17.84 -3.77 -21.02
CA GLY A 191 -16.43 -3.41 -21.17
C GLY A 191 -16.02 -2.05 -20.56
N GLY A 192 -16.96 -1.30 -19.98
CA GLY A 192 -16.71 0.07 -19.52
C GLY A 192 -16.10 0.24 -18.13
N ALA A 193 -16.17 -0.79 -17.27
CA ALA A 193 -15.51 -0.77 -15.95
C ALA A 193 -13.99 -0.82 -16.09
N GLN A 194 -13.26 -0.25 -15.12
CA GLN A 194 -11.80 -0.18 -15.15
C GLN A 194 -11.22 -0.64 -13.82
N ASN A 195 -10.48 -1.75 -13.82
CA ASN A 195 -9.93 -2.38 -12.62
C ASN A 195 -8.48 -1.98 -12.36
N TYR A 196 -8.14 -1.64 -11.12
CA TYR A 196 -6.81 -1.23 -10.70
C TYR A 196 -6.27 -2.11 -9.56
N PRO A 197 -6.01 -3.41 -9.81
CA PRO A 197 -5.49 -4.31 -8.79
C PRO A 197 -4.03 -3.99 -8.44
N GLN A 198 -3.70 -4.01 -7.16
CA GLN A 198 -2.36 -3.78 -6.60
C GLN A 198 -2.08 -4.87 -5.56
N CYS A 199 -1.00 -5.64 -5.76
CA CYS A 199 -0.68 -6.78 -4.91
C CYS A 199 0.52 -6.54 -3.99
N PHE A 200 0.44 -7.06 -2.76
CA PHE A 200 1.48 -6.94 -1.74
C PHE A 200 1.71 -8.27 -1.03
N ASN A 201 2.97 -8.63 -0.77
CA ASN A 201 3.32 -9.78 0.04
C ASN A 201 3.30 -9.42 1.53
N LEU A 202 2.53 -10.17 2.31
CA LEU A 202 2.45 -10.06 3.76
C LEU A 202 2.93 -11.37 4.42
N GLN A 203 3.61 -11.24 5.55
CA GLN A 203 3.84 -12.36 6.47
C GLN A 203 3.02 -12.11 7.73
N VAL A 204 1.88 -12.81 7.81
CA VAL A 204 0.92 -12.67 8.90
C VAL A 204 1.34 -13.56 10.07
N THR A 205 1.46 -12.95 11.24
CA THR A 205 1.65 -13.62 12.54
C THR A 205 0.39 -13.53 13.38
N GLY A 206 0.16 -14.47 14.28
CA GLY A 206 -1.06 -14.48 15.09
C GLY A 206 -1.35 -15.86 15.69
N SER A 207 -2.54 -16.00 16.27
CA SER A 207 -3.03 -17.25 16.86
C SER A 207 -4.33 -17.75 16.23
N GLY A 208 -4.83 -17.05 15.20
CA GLY A 208 -5.98 -17.48 14.43
C GLY A 208 -5.76 -18.83 13.76
N THR A 209 -6.86 -19.46 13.36
CA THR A 209 -6.87 -20.79 12.75
C THR A 209 -7.67 -20.84 11.46
N ASP A 210 -8.39 -19.77 11.13
CA ASP A 210 -9.30 -19.77 10.00
C ASP A 210 -8.52 -19.79 8.69
N GLN A 211 -8.98 -20.64 7.77
CA GLN A 211 -8.51 -20.70 6.39
C GLN A 211 -9.73 -20.51 5.48
N PRO A 212 -10.15 -19.25 5.24
CA PRO A 212 -11.32 -18.98 4.42
C PRO A 212 -11.12 -19.53 3.00
N SER A 213 -12.16 -20.16 2.44
CA SER A 213 -12.13 -20.58 1.03
C SER A 213 -12.04 -19.35 0.12
N GLY A 214 -11.17 -19.42 -0.88
CA GLY A 214 -10.98 -18.35 -1.85
C GLY A 214 -11.55 -18.67 -3.24
N VAL A 215 -11.42 -17.71 -4.14
CA VAL A 215 -11.74 -17.83 -5.57
C VAL A 215 -10.49 -17.48 -6.36
N VAL A 216 -10.15 -18.31 -7.36
CA VAL A 216 -9.00 -18.02 -8.24
C VAL A 216 -9.16 -16.67 -8.92
N GLY A 217 -8.07 -15.91 -9.06
CA GLY A 217 -8.12 -14.51 -9.51
C GLY A 217 -8.88 -14.29 -10.83
N THR A 218 -8.75 -15.20 -11.80
CA THR A 218 -9.43 -15.15 -13.11
C THR A 218 -10.93 -15.49 -13.07
N LYS A 219 -11.47 -15.76 -11.88
CA LYS A 219 -12.88 -16.03 -11.64
C LYS A 219 -13.48 -15.08 -10.60
N LEU A 220 -12.75 -14.03 -10.22
CA LEU A 220 -13.26 -13.01 -9.31
C LEU A 220 -14.44 -12.26 -9.93
N TYR A 221 -14.37 -11.94 -11.22
CA TYR A 221 -15.34 -11.08 -11.89
C TYR A 221 -15.85 -11.70 -13.19
N SER A 222 -17.10 -11.40 -13.51
CA SER A 222 -17.70 -11.60 -14.83
C SER A 222 -18.00 -10.25 -15.47
N GLU A 223 -17.87 -10.16 -16.80
CA GLU A 223 -18.24 -8.96 -17.56
C GLU A 223 -19.70 -8.55 -17.36
N SER A 224 -20.56 -9.51 -17.04
CA SER A 224 -22.00 -9.31 -16.83
C SER A 224 -22.41 -9.14 -15.36
N ASP A 225 -21.45 -9.07 -14.43
CA ASP A 225 -21.77 -8.86 -13.03
C ASP A 225 -22.53 -7.52 -12.85
N PRO A 226 -23.57 -7.47 -12.00
CA PRO A 226 -24.41 -6.29 -11.84
C PRO A 226 -23.67 -5.08 -11.25
N GLY A 227 -22.50 -5.28 -10.66
CA GLY A 227 -21.61 -4.21 -10.19
C GLY A 227 -20.52 -3.81 -11.19
N ILE A 228 -20.42 -4.51 -12.33
CA ILE A 228 -19.45 -4.26 -13.41
C ILE A 228 -20.10 -3.53 -14.59
N VAL A 229 -21.33 -3.89 -14.95
CA VAL A 229 -22.15 -3.14 -15.93
C VAL A 229 -23.26 -2.43 -15.19
N VAL A 230 -23.07 -1.13 -14.97
CA VAL A 230 -23.92 -0.30 -14.11
C VAL A 230 -23.90 1.15 -14.58
N ASN A 231 -25.06 1.78 -14.62
CA ASN A 231 -25.16 3.21 -14.89
C ASN A 231 -25.20 4.00 -13.57
N ILE A 232 -24.05 4.54 -13.16
CA ILE A 232 -23.91 5.35 -11.94
C ILE A 232 -24.48 6.77 -12.08
N TYR A 233 -24.86 7.19 -13.29
CA TYR A 233 -25.45 8.52 -13.55
C TYR A 233 -26.98 8.53 -13.44
N SER A 234 -27.56 7.46 -12.92
CA SER A 234 -28.95 7.34 -12.52
C SER A 234 -28.98 6.85 -11.08
N SER A 235 -29.98 7.24 -10.31
CA SER A 235 -30.16 6.71 -8.96
C SER A 235 -30.29 5.19 -9.00
N ILE A 236 -29.52 4.53 -8.14
CA ILE A 236 -29.47 3.08 -7.99
C ILE A 236 -29.79 2.74 -6.53
N SER A 237 -30.91 2.04 -6.32
CA SER A 237 -31.41 1.73 -4.97
C SER A 237 -30.44 0.90 -4.13
N SER A 238 -29.53 0.18 -4.79
CA SER A 238 -28.47 -0.62 -4.16
C SER A 238 -27.39 -0.94 -5.19
N TYR A 239 -26.14 -1.00 -4.74
CA TYR A 239 -25.00 -1.47 -5.54
C TYR A 239 -24.50 -2.83 -5.02
N THR A 240 -24.33 -3.81 -5.91
CA THR A 240 -23.74 -5.10 -5.57
C THR A 240 -22.23 -5.04 -5.82
N VAL A 241 -21.44 -5.04 -4.75
CA VAL A 241 -19.97 -5.09 -4.87
C VAL A 241 -19.53 -6.38 -5.58
N PRO A 242 -18.82 -6.32 -6.72
CA PRO A 242 -18.38 -7.50 -7.48
C PRO A 242 -17.48 -8.44 -6.67
N GLY A 243 -17.35 -9.69 -7.12
CA GLY A 243 -16.52 -10.70 -6.46
C GLY A 243 -17.21 -11.53 -5.39
N PRO A 244 -16.50 -12.49 -4.78
CA PRO A 244 -17.06 -13.41 -3.79
C PRO A 244 -17.63 -12.69 -2.56
N THR A 245 -18.48 -13.39 -1.82
CA THR A 245 -18.97 -12.92 -0.52
C THR A 245 -17.81 -12.61 0.42
N MET A 246 -17.95 -11.54 1.21
CA MET A 246 -16.98 -11.18 2.24
C MET A 246 -16.83 -12.31 3.27
N TYR A 247 -15.60 -12.63 3.63
CA TYR A 247 -15.30 -13.59 4.69
C TYR A 247 -15.94 -13.12 6.01
N SER A 248 -16.63 -14.03 6.71
CA SER A 248 -17.41 -13.72 7.92
C SER A 248 -16.59 -13.25 9.11
N GLY A 249 -15.29 -13.56 9.16
CA GLY A 249 -14.36 -13.06 10.18
C GLY A 249 -13.68 -11.74 9.80
N ALA A 250 -13.97 -11.18 8.62
CA ALA A 250 -13.48 -9.87 8.23
C ALA A 250 -14.25 -8.75 8.94
N ALA A 251 -13.61 -7.60 9.12
CA ALA A 251 -14.19 -6.44 9.79
C ALA A 251 -14.24 -5.26 8.82
N SER A 252 -15.43 -4.73 8.58
CA SER A 252 -15.59 -3.41 7.95
C SER A 252 -15.16 -2.35 8.95
N ILE A 253 -14.27 -1.45 8.52
CA ILE A 253 -13.74 -0.38 9.37
C ILE A 253 -14.12 0.98 8.82
N THR A 254 -14.29 1.95 9.73
CA THR A 254 -14.44 3.35 9.33
C THR A 254 -13.12 3.83 8.72
N GLN A 255 -13.22 4.37 7.50
CA GLN A 255 -12.05 4.84 6.78
C GLN A 255 -11.37 6.03 7.46
N THR A 256 -10.05 6.00 7.46
CA THR A 256 -9.19 7.02 8.08
C THR A 256 -7.81 6.99 7.45
N SER A 257 -7.08 8.09 7.51
CA SER A 257 -5.69 8.16 7.06
C SER A 257 -4.72 7.69 8.15
N SER A 258 -3.52 7.28 7.74
CA SER A 258 -2.43 6.92 8.64
C SER A 258 -1.22 7.83 8.44
N ALA A 259 -0.74 8.46 9.51
CA ALA A 259 0.47 9.26 9.46
C ALA A 259 1.71 8.36 9.48
N VAL A 260 2.70 8.69 8.65
CA VAL A 260 4.02 8.05 8.69
C VAL A 260 4.79 8.58 9.89
N THR A 261 5.19 7.67 10.78
CA THR A 261 6.00 7.99 11.98
C THR A 261 7.43 7.45 11.87
N SER A 262 7.65 6.43 11.03
CA SER A 262 8.96 5.87 10.73
C SER A 262 8.98 5.22 9.33
N THR A 263 10.17 4.92 8.83
CA THR A 263 10.38 4.22 7.57
C THR A 263 10.92 2.82 7.86
N GLY A 264 10.25 1.80 7.33
CA GLY A 264 10.69 0.41 7.36
C GLY A 264 11.18 -0.05 6.00
N THR A 265 11.89 -1.17 6.01
CA THR A 265 12.29 -1.90 4.80
C THR A 265 11.56 -3.24 4.80
N ALA A 266 10.99 -3.62 3.66
CA ALA A 266 10.39 -4.94 3.50
C ALA A 266 11.45 -6.04 3.68
N VAL A 267 11.07 -7.17 4.26
CA VAL A 267 12.00 -8.27 4.57
C VAL A 267 12.19 -9.11 3.31
N THR A 268 13.44 -9.29 2.87
CA THR A 268 13.78 -10.15 1.74
C THR A 268 13.86 -11.63 2.16
N GLY A 269 13.62 -12.53 1.21
CA GLY A 269 13.67 -13.98 1.44
C GLY A 269 12.29 -14.64 1.49
N THR A 270 12.30 -15.97 1.66
CA THR A 270 11.13 -16.83 1.42
C THR A 270 10.02 -16.72 2.47
N GLY A 271 10.16 -15.84 3.47
CA GLY A 271 9.20 -15.68 4.55
C GLY A 271 8.87 -17.02 5.22
N GLY A 272 9.87 -17.91 5.33
CA GLY A 272 9.68 -19.27 5.84
C GLY A 272 8.86 -19.21 7.12
N ALA A 273 7.71 -19.90 7.11
CA ALA A 273 6.80 -19.90 8.24
C ALA A 273 7.61 -20.19 9.50
N SER A 274 7.65 -19.22 10.42
CA SER A 274 7.99 -19.54 11.79
C SER A 274 6.91 -20.53 12.22
N GLN A 275 7.22 -21.82 12.13
CA GLN A 275 6.47 -22.82 12.86
C GLN A 275 6.49 -22.31 14.29
N ALA A 276 5.32 -21.95 14.81
CA ALA A 276 5.15 -21.85 16.25
C ALA A 276 5.80 -23.11 16.83
N ALA A 277 6.82 -22.93 17.68
CA ALA A 277 7.44 -24.04 18.36
C ALA A 277 6.29 -24.83 19.00
N VAL A 278 6.01 -26.02 18.48
CA VAL A 278 5.04 -26.93 19.06
C VAL A 278 5.58 -27.20 20.44
N ALA A 279 4.93 -26.63 21.46
CA ALA A 279 5.19 -26.99 22.83
C ALA A 279 4.91 -28.50 22.91
N VAL A 280 6.00 -29.28 23.05
CA VAL A 280 5.91 -30.71 23.29
C VAL A 280 5.04 -30.88 24.54
N PRO A 281 3.94 -31.65 24.49
CA PRO A 281 3.17 -31.92 25.70
C PRO A 281 4.10 -32.67 26.65
N THR A 282 4.42 -32.03 27.77
CA THR A 282 5.15 -32.68 28.86
C THR A 282 4.14 -33.64 29.48
N SER A 283 4.31 -34.94 29.26
CA SER A 283 3.50 -35.97 29.89
C SER A 283 3.53 -35.78 31.40
N GLU A 284 2.36 -35.52 31.97
CA GLU A 284 2.14 -35.43 33.39
C GLU A 284 2.39 -36.82 34.01
N VAL A 285 3.50 -36.98 34.71
CA VAL A 285 3.77 -38.19 35.50
C VAL A 285 3.01 -38.06 36.81
N THR A 286 1.88 -38.74 36.88
CA THR A 286 1.12 -38.99 38.12
C THR A 286 2.02 -39.75 39.10
N THR A 287 2.54 -39.06 40.12
CA THR A 287 3.16 -39.72 41.29
C THR A 287 2.21 -39.64 42.47
N LEU A 288 1.89 -40.82 43.01
CA LEU A 288 1.07 -41.03 44.21
C LEU A 288 1.80 -40.47 45.45
N PRO A 289 1.08 -39.92 46.45
CA PRO A 289 1.71 -39.41 47.66
C PRO A 289 2.05 -40.57 48.61
N VAL A 290 3.34 -40.74 48.92
CA VAL A 290 3.80 -41.54 50.06
C VAL A 290 4.08 -40.59 51.23
N GLN A 291 3.28 -40.73 52.30
CA GLN A 291 3.52 -40.08 53.59
C GLN A 291 4.71 -40.73 54.29
N VAL A 292 5.65 -39.90 54.77
CA VAL A 292 6.62 -40.29 55.82
C VAL A 292 6.81 -39.09 56.76
N PRO A 293 6.89 -39.30 58.09
CA PRO A 293 6.66 -38.27 59.09
C PRO A 293 7.85 -37.35 59.39
N THR A 294 7.46 -36.24 60.03
CA THR A 294 8.19 -35.10 60.57
C THR A 294 9.27 -35.47 61.59
N THR A 295 10.43 -34.82 61.53
CA THR A 295 11.12 -34.28 62.72
C THR A 295 11.98 -33.08 62.37
N LEU A 296 11.87 -32.06 63.22
CA LEU A 296 12.49 -30.75 63.18
C LEU A 296 14.02 -30.80 63.37
N MET A 297 14.75 -29.91 62.69
CA MET A 297 15.90 -29.23 63.26
C MET A 297 16.01 -27.79 62.77
N THR A 298 16.08 -26.91 63.76
CA THR A 298 16.30 -25.46 63.75
C THR A 298 17.75 -25.15 63.38
N SER A 299 18.01 -24.07 62.63
CA SER A 299 19.18 -23.20 62.83
C SER A 299 19.01 -21.89 62.07
N ALA A 300 19.46 -20.82 62.72
CA ALA A 300 19.12 -19.44 62.43
C ALA A 300 20.28 -18.64 61.79
N THR A 301 19.89 -17.49 61.26
CA THR A 301 20.59 -16.20 61.13
C THR A 301 21.65 -15.96 60.05
N THR A 302 21.25 -15.03 59.16
CA THR A 302 21.98 -13.91 58.52
C THR A 302 23.02 -14.22 57.45
N PRO A 303 22.99 -13.41 56.36
CA PRO A 303 24.06 -12.43 56.26
C PRO A 303 23.57 -11.02 55.86
N VAL A 304 24.38 -10.05 56.28
CA VAL A 304 24.35 -8.63 55.95
C VAL A 304 25.25 -8.40 54.72
N SER A 305 24.75 -7.69 53.71
CA SER A 305 25.54 -6.96 52.71
C SER A 305 24.68 -5.77 52.27
N SER A 306 25.00 -4.52 52.63
CA SER A 306 26.11 -3.65 52.19
C SER A 306 25.89 -3.00 50.82
N SER A 307 25.71 -1.68 50.92
CA SER A 307 26.29 -0.62 50.08
C SER A 307 25.60 -0.17 48.78
N ALA A 308 25.37 1.14 48.78
CA ALA A 308 24.85 1.99 47.73
C ALA A 308 25.80 2.16 46.54
N ILE A 309 25.24 2.54 45.38
CA ILE A 309 25.97 3.18 44.28
C ILE A 309 25.16 4.39 43.76
N PRO A 310 25.80 5.55 43.47
CA PRO A 310 25.15 6.79 43.09
C PRO A 310 25.09 7.05 41.57
N SER A 311 24.29 8.06 41.24
CA SER A 311 24.09 8.71 39.94
C SER A 311 25.37 9.13 39.21
N SER A 312 25.37 9.00 37.88
CA SER A 312 26.18 9.83 36.99
C SER A 312 25.42 10.16 35.70
N LEU A 313 25.22 11.46 35.50
CA LEU A 313 24.74 12.11 34.28
C LEU A 313 25.82 12.03 33.19
N SER A 314 25.43 11.64 31.97
CA SER A 314 26.28 11.78 30.78
C SER A 314 25.71 12.82 29.82
N ILE A 315 26.49 13.87 29.61
CA ILE A 315 26.32 14.97 28.65
C ILE A 315 26.81 14.49 27.29
N VAL A 316 26.02 14.70 26.24
CA VAL A 316 26.39 14.42 24.84
C VAL A 316 26.89 15.72 24.19
N PRO A 317 28.02 15.72 23.45
CA PRO A 317 28.55 16.93 22.83
C PRO A 317 27.78 17.32 21.55
N SER A 318 27.53 18.61 21.42
CA SER A 318 27.02 19.28 20.22
C SER A 318 28.11 19.41 19.16
N THR A 319 27.87 18.91 17.94
CA THR A 319 28.75 19.14 16.79
C THR A 319 28.22 20.25 15.90
N SER A 320 29.06 21.26 15.66
CA SER A 320 28.83 22.42 14.77
C SER A 320 28.70 22.04 13.28
N PRO A 321 27.99 22.84 12.47
CA PRO A 321 27.90 22.63 11.02
C PRO A 321 29.14 23.16 10.28
N THR A 322 29.60 22.42 9.27
CA THR A 322 30.67 22.76 8.32
C THR A 322 30.21 23.77 7.26
N PRO A 323 31.12 24.54 6.62
CA PRO A 323 30.78 25.76 5.89
C PRO A 323 30.25 25.52 4.47
N SER A 324 29.34 26.42 4.08
CA SER A 324 28.70 26.54 2.77
C SER A 324 29.66 27.04 1.68
N PRO A 325 29.67 26.47 0.46
CA PRO A 325 30.37 27.06 -0.68
C PRO A 325 29.52 28.14 -1.38
N SER A 326 30.24 29.17 -1.80
CA SER A 326 29.86 30.44 -2.43
C SER A 326 28.68 30.42 -3.42
N ALA A 327 27.83 31.43 -3.27
CA ALA A 327 26.74 31.81 -4.17
C ALA A 327 27.22 32.06 -5.62
N GLY A 328 26.89 31.15 -6.52
CA GLY A 328 26.68 31.48 -7.93
C GLY A 328 25.34 32.16 -8.09
N ALA A 329 25.24 33.18 -8.96
CA ALA A 329 24.00 33.89 -9.24
C ALA A 329 23.02 32.98 -10.01
N TYR A 330 22.37 32.06 -9.29
CA TYR A 330 21.28 31.28 -9.85
C TYR A 330 20.05 32.21 -9.94
N GLY A 331 19.54 32.39 -11.16
CA GLY A 331 18.32 33.16 -11.41
C GLY A 331 17.10 32.56 -10.71
N THR A 332 15.93 33.17 -10.89
CA THR A 332 14.69 32.72 -10.26
C THR A 332 14.18 31.40 -10.86
N GLN A 333 13.70 30.48 -10.03
CA GLN A 333 13.16 29.19 -10.42
C GLN A 333 11.71 29.29 -10.95
N LYS A 334 11.37 28.47 -11.95
CA LYS A 334 10.02 28.34 -12.49
C LYS A 334 9.07 27.68 -11.50
N LEU A 335 7.77 27.92 -11.67
CA LEU A 335 6.73 27.16 -10.95
C LEU A 335 6.95 25.65 -11.15
N TYR A 336 6.84 24.89 -10.07
CA TYR A 336 7.12 23.46 -9.94
C TYR A 336 8.60 23.04 -10.10
N GLY A 337 9.53 23.99 -10.22
CA GLY A 337 10.96 23.70 -10.19
C GLY A 337 11.49 23.50 -8.77
N GLN A 338 12.58 22.71 -8.63
CA GLN A 338 13.26 22.54 -7.34
C GLN A 338 13.91 23.85 -6.91
N CYS A 339 13.64 24.25 -5.67
CA CYS A 339 14.10 25.49 -5.06
C CYS A 339 14.87 25.27 -3.75
N GLY A 340 15.15 24.02 -3.38
CA GLY A 340 15.88 23.70 -2.17
C GLY A 340 15.94 22.21 -1.87
N GLY A 341 16.53 21.90 -0.71
CA GLY A 341 16.83 20.56 -0.26
C GLY A 341 18.34 20.35 -0.03
N GLU A 342 18.69 19.42 0.84
CA GLU A 342 20.09 19.08 1.12
C GLU A 342 20.81 18.61 -0.16
N GLY A 343 21.95 19.23 -0.46
CA GLY A 343 22.72 18.98 -1.67
C GLY A 343 22.26 19.78 -2.91
N TRP A 344 21.19 20.58 -2.83
CA TRP A 344 20.74 21.42 -3.93
C TRP A 344 21.70 22.59 -4.19
N VAL A 345 22.18 22.70 -5.43
CA VAL A 345 23.12 23.74 -5.89
C VAL A 345 22.50 24.65 -6.97
N GLY A 346 21.17 24.72 -7.05
CA GLY A 346 20.45 25.54 -8.04
C GLY A 346 19.73 26.75 -7.45
N PRO A 347 18.87 27.42 -8.25
CA PRO A 347 18.01 28.50 -7.79
C PRO A 347 17.27 28.20 -6.49
N THR A 348 17.25 29.13 -5.54
CA THR A 348 16.49 28.99 -4.29
C THR A 348 15.28 29.92 -4.21
N ASN A 349 15.23 30.93 -5.07
CA ASN A 349 14.10 31.87 -5.16
C ASN A 349 13.10 31.40 -6.22
N CYS A 350 11.81 31.47 -5.91
CA CYS A 350 10.74 31.14 -6.85
C CYS A 350 10.25 32.36 -7.62
N GLY A 351 9.71 32.11 -8.83
CA GLY A 351 9.13 33.13 -9.70
C GLY A 351 8.03 33.93 -9.02
N GLN A 352 7.68 35.09 -9.60
CA GLN A 352 6.61 35.93 -9.05
C GLN A 352 5.31 35.13 -8.88
N GLY A 353 4.70 35.22 -7.70
CA GLY A 353 3.50 34.46 -7.35
C GLY A 353 3.74 33.01 -6.93
N ALA A 354 4.98 32.62 -6.64
CA ALA A 354 5.31 31.28 -6.14
C ALA A 354 6.18 31.33 -4.87
N THR A 355 6.01 30.34 -4.00
CA THR A 355 6.81 30.15 -2.77
C THR A 355 7.51 28.80 -2.79
N CYS A 356 8.74 28.76 -2.24
CA CYS A 356 9.48 27.51 -2.11
C CYS A 356 8.93 26.69 -0.94
N ARG A 357 8.27 25.57 -1.22
CA ARG A 357 7.69 24.68 -0.22
C ARG A 357 8.57 23.45 -0.02
N ALA A 358 8.95 23.16 1.22
CA ALA A 358 9.67 21.93 1.56
C ALA A 358 8.71 20.73 1.55
N TYR A 359 9.10 19.67 0.83
CA TYR A 359 8.37 18.38 0.83
C TYR A 359 9.11 17.35 1.66
N ASN A 360 10.44 17.35 1.58
CA ASN A 360 11.31 16.57 2.46
C ASN A 360 12.69 17.24 2.56
N ARG A 361 13.59 16.66 3.37
CA ARG A 361 14.93 17.19 3.64
C ARG A 361 15.79 17.40 2.38
N TYR A 362 15.57 16.63 1.32
CA TYR A 362 16.34 16.66 0.08
C TYR A 362 15.63 17.41 -1.06
N TYR A 363 14.34 17.74 -0.91
CA TYR A 363 13.54 18.30 -2.00
C TYR A 363 12.52 19.35 -1.54
N HIS A 364 12.71 20.59 -2.01
CA HIS A 364 11.76 21.69 -1.91
C HIS A 364 11.37 22.16 -3.31
N GLN A 365 10.12 22.55 -3.53
CA GLN A 365 9.60 22.92 -4.85
C GLN A 365 8.87 24.25 -4.84
N CYS A 366 9.00 25.03 -5.91
CA CYS A 366 8.20 26.24 -6.12
C CYS A 366 6.74 25.87 -6.37
N VAL A 367 5.84 26.33 -5.52
CA VAL A 367 4.39 26.15 -5.67
C VAL A 367 3.67 27.48 -5.71
N SER A 368 2.47 27.52 -6.28
CA SER A 368 1.67 28.75 -6.39
C SER A 368 1.42 29.33 -4.99
N ALA A 369 1.71 30.62 -4.82
CA ALA A 369 1.39 31.40 -3.64
C ALA A 369 -0.08 31.82 -3.71
N THR A 370 -0.98 30.84 -3.66
CA THR A 370 -2.42 31.08 -3.53
C THR A 370 -2.70 31.29 -2.04
N ASN A 371 -3.23 32.47 -1.68
CA ASN A 371 -3.67 32.82 -0.32
C ASN A 371 -4.66 31.80 0.25
#